data_AF-A0A7X7NZS2-F1
#
_entry.id   AF-A0A7X7NZS2-F1
#
_cell.length_a   1.000
_cell.length_b   1.000
_cell.length_c   1.000
_cell.angle_alpha   90.00
_cell.angle_beta   90.00
_cell.angle_gamma   90.00
#
_symmetry.space_group_name_H-M   'P 1'
#
loop_
_entity.id
_entity.type
_entity.pdbx_description
1 polymer ?
#
loop_
_entity_poly.entity_id
_entity_poly.type
_entity_poly.pdbx_seq_one_letter_code
_entity_poly.pdbx_strand_id
1 'polypeptide(L)' 'MLGNALELTSEEKLVANKLEQYFKSDQMSFKDKIFHAILIAQHDLEAHHFNNENERQKILEFKEVLYSILRKLA' A
#
# COMPACT_ATOMS: atom_id res chain seq x y z
N MET A 1 6.02 3.63 16.87
CA MET A 1 7.49 3.57 16.73
C MET A 1 7.81 2.26 16.02
N LEU A 2 8.08 2.29 14.72
CA LEU A 2 8.43 1.10 13.94
C LEU A 2 9.80 0.59 14.42
N GLY A 3 9.78 -0.36 15.36
CA GLY A 3 10.97 -1.04 15.87
C GLY A 3 11.52 -2.00 14.83
N ASN A 4 12.84 -1.98 14.69
CA ASN A 4 13.66 -2.46 13.56
C ASN A 4 13.59 -1.54 12.34
N ALA A 5 14.70 -0.84 12.09
CA ALA A 5 14.87 0.09 10.97
C ALA A 5 14.83 -0.68 9.65
N LEU A 6 13.62 -0.99 9.20
CA LEU A 6 13.35 -1.44 7.86
C LEU A 6 13.80 -0.33 6.91
N GLU A 7 14.85 -0.62 6.12
CA GLU A 7 15.29 0.27 5.07
C GLU A 7 14.25 0.27 3.94
N LEU A 8 13.22 1.10 4.17
CA LEU A 8 12.25 1.46 3.17
C LEU A 8 12.89 2.46 2.19
N THR A 9 12.65 2.27 0.91
CA THR A 9 13.00 3.25 -0.12
C THR A 9 12.19 4.53 0.09
N SER A 10 12.59 5.62 -0.57
CA SER A 10 11.85 6.88 -0.51
C SER A 10 10.39 6.73 -0.96
N GLU A 11 10.15 5.90 -1.98
CA GLU A 11 8.82 5.59 -2.48
C GLU A 11 7.98 4.81 -1.47
N GLU A 12 8.56 3.77 -0.87
CA GLU A 12 7.90 2.96 0.15
C GLU A 12 7.55 3.80 1.39
N LYS A 13 8.43 4.71 1.81
CA LYS A 13 8.15 5.66 2.90
C LYS A 13 6.99 6.59 2.56
N LEU A 14 6.94 7.09 1.33
CA LEU A 14 5.86 7.96 0.87
C LEU A 14 4.51 7.21 0.87
N VAL A 15 4.50 5.97 0.38
CA VAL A 15 3.31 5.11 0.42
C VAL A 15 2.90 4.78 1.85
N ALA A 16 3.84 4.40 2.71
CA ALA A 16 3.58 4.13 4.12
C ALA A 16 2.91 5.31 4.83
N ASN A 17 3.43 6.53 4.62
CA ASN A 17 2.85 7.74 5.18
C ASN A 17 1.43 8.02 4.67
N LYS A 18 1.16 7.76 3.38
CA LYS A 18 -0.19 7.88 2.81
C LYS A 18 -1.16 6.89 3.43
N LEU A 19 -0.74 5.65 3.66
CA LEU A 19 -1.58 4.63 4.32
C LEU A 19 -1.95 5.04 5.75
N GLU A 20 -1.01 5.58 6.51
CA GLU A 20 -1.26 6.07 7.86
C GLU A 20 -2.28 7.22 7.88
N GLN A 21 -2.26 8.08 6.85
CA GLN A 21 -3.24 9.17 6.72
C GLN A 21 -4.62 8.69 6.23
N TYR A 22 -4.65 7.66 5.39
CA TYR A 22 -5.88 7.11 4.82
C TYR A 22 -6.64 6.27 5.87
N PHE A 23 -5.96 5.32 6.50
CA PHE A 23 -6.53 4.50 7.56
C PHE A 23 -6.37 5.20 8.92
N LYS A 24 -7.32 6.09 9.22
CA LYS A 24 -7.37 6.86 10.49
C LYS A 24 -7.70 6.03 11.73
N SER A 25 -7.96 4.73 11.59
CA SER A 25 -8.30 3.87 12.71
C SER A 25 -7.04 3.44 13.46
N ASP A 26 -6.97 3.81 14.75
CA ASP A 26 -5.90 3.39 15.66
C ASP A 26 -5.98 1.90 16.05
N GLN A 27 -7.11 1.24 15.74
CA GLN A 27 -7.32 -0.19 16.01
C GLN A 27 -6.69 -1.10 14.94
N MET A 28 -6.20 -0.53 13.84
CA MET A 28 -5.65 -1.27 12.71
C MET A 28 -4.12 -1.21 12.76
N SER A 29 -3.45 -2.38 12.80
CA SER A 29 -1.99 -2.40 12.74
C SER A 29 -1.51 -1.92 11.37
N PHE A 30 -0.27 -1.44 11.26
CA PHE A 30 0.28 -1.02 9.97
C PHE A 30 0.29 -2.15 8.94
N LYS A 31 0.49 -3.40 9.39
CA LYS A 31 0.40 -4.59 8.53
C LYS A 31 -1.02 -4.81 8.00
N ASP A 32 -2.04 -4.62 8.84
CA ASP A 32 -3.44 -4.70 8.42
C ASP A 32 -3.76 -3.58 7.41
N LYS A 33 -3.28 -2.35 7.65
CA LYS A 33 -3.45 -1.22 6.71
C LYS A 33 -2.89 -1.56 5.33
N ILE A 34 -1.69 -2.15 5.26
CA ILE A 34 -1.10 -2.60 3.99
C ILE A 34 -1.95 -3.70 3.34
N PHE A 35 -2.36 -4.71 4.12
CA PHE A 35 -3.18 -5.80 3.61
C PHE A 35 -4.50 -5.30 3.01
N HIS A 36 -5.19 -4.40 3.69
CA HIS A 36 -6.42 -3.79 3.18
C HIS A 36 -6.17 -2.94 1.92
N ALA A 37 -5.08 -2.19 1.86
CA ALA A 37 -4.73 -1.43 0.66
C ALA A 37 -4.46 -2.33 -0.56
N ILE A 38 -3.82 -3.50 -0.36
CA ILE A 38 -3.62 -4.49 -1.42
C ILE A 38 -4.97 -5.02 -1.92
N LEU A 39 -5.90 -5.34 -1.02
CA LEU A 39 -7.24 -5.81 -1.38
C LEU A 39 -8.02 -4.76 -2.18
N ILE A 40 -7.97 -3.48 -1.77
CA ILE A 40 -8.60 -2.38 -2.50
C ILE A 40 -8.00 -2.26 -3.91
N ALA A 41 -6.67 -2.22 -4.02
CA ALA A 41 -6.00 -2.11 -5.32
C ALA A 41 -6.29 -3.31 -6.24
N GLN A 42 -6.36 -4.52 -5.69
CA GLN A 42 -6.73 -5.73 -6.44
C GLN A 42 -8.17 -5.65 -6.94
N HIS A 43 -9.10 -5.26 -6.07
CA HIS A 43 -10.50 -5.10 -6.43
C HIS A 43 -10.68 -4.05 -7.54
N ASP A 44 -9.99 -2.91 -7.45
CA ASP A 44 -10.09 -1.87 -8.47
C ASP A 44 -9.57 -2.34 -9.84
N LEU A 45 -8.55 -3.20 -9.86
CA LEU A 45 -8.06 -3.81 -11.10
C LEU A 45 -9.07 -4.83 -11.67
N GLU A 46 -9.64 -5.69 -10.83
CA GLU A 46 -10.58 -6.73 -11.25
C GLU A 46 -11.91 -6.15 -11.73
N ALA A 47 -12.44 -5.18 -10.99
CA ALA A 47 -13.70 -4.50 -11.30
C ALA A 47 -13.55 -3.43 -12.40
N HIS A 48 -12.35 -3.25 -12.96
CA HIS A 48 -12.04 -2.21 -13.96
C HIS A 48 -12.39 -0.80 -13.47
N HIS A 49 -12.11 -0.49 -12.21
CA HIS A 49 -12.27 0.82 -11.61
C HIS A 49 -11.09 1.76 -11.95
N PHE A 50 -10.85 1.95 -13.23
CA PHE A 50 -9.85 2.88 -13.76
C PHE A 50 -10.36 3.46 -15.09
N ASN A 51 -10.05 4.72 -15.36
CA ASN A 51 -10.57 5.41 -16.54
C ASN A 51 -9.70 5.19 -17.79
N ASN A 52 -8.44 4.80 -17.60
CA ASN A 52 -7.48 4.61 -18.69
C ASN A 52 -6.31 3.71 -18.25
N GLU A 53 -5.50 3.30 -19.23
CA GLU A 53 -4.37 2.40 -18.99
C GLU A 53 -3.30 3.00 -18.06
N ASN A 54 -3.11 4.32 -18.09
CA ASN A 54 -2.16 4.98 -17.20
C ASN A 54 -2.61 4.91 -15.72
N GLU A 55 -3.92 5.03 -15.45
CA GLU A 55 -4.46 4.79 -14.11
C GLU A 55 -4.32 3.33 -13.68
N ARG A 56 -4.63 2.38 -14.58
CA ARG A 56 -4.42 0.95 -14.34
C ARG A 56 -2.97 0.64 -13.95
N GLN A 57 -2.02 1.21 -14.70
CA GLN A 57 -0.59 1.02 -14.46
C GLN A 57 -0.16 1.59 -13.10
N LYS A 58 -0.67 2.77 -12.70
CA LYS A 58 -0.42 3.33 -11.37
C LYS A 58 -0.96 2.47 -10.24
N ILE A 59 -2.13 1.83 -10.41
CA ILE A 59 -2.69 0.92 -9.41
C ILE A 59 -1.82 -0.33 -9.29
N LEU A 60 -1.31 -0.87 -10.41
CA LEU A 60 -0.37 -1.99 -10.41
C LEU A 60 0.94 -1.64 -9.68
N GLU A 61 1.55 -0.50 -10.02
CA GLU A 61 2.78 -0.02 -9.37
C GLU A 61 2.58 0.19 -7.86
N PHE A 62 1.48 0.83 -7.48
CA PHE A 62 1.12 1.00 -6.07
C PHE A 62 1.01 -0.34 -5.35
N LYS A 63 0.35 -1.33 -5.96
CA LYS A 63 0.21 -2.68 -5.39
C LYS A 63 1.57 -3.38 -5.22
N GLU A 64 2.49 -3.22 -6.17
CA GLU A 64 3.85 -3.77 -6.06
C GLU A 64 4.65 -3.13 -4.92
N VAL A 65 4.53 -1.81 -4.74
CA VAL A 65 5.14 -1.11 -3.60
C VAL A 65 4.59 -1.65 -2.27
N LEU A 66 3.28 -1.87 -2.17
CA LEU A 66 2.66 -2.46 -0.98
C LEU A 66 3.19 -3.87 -0.68
N TYR A 67 3.31 -4.73 -1.70
CA TYR A 67 3.92 -6.06 -1.54
C TYR A 67 5.39 -5.98 -1.12
N SER A 68 6.14 -5.01 -1.65
CA SER A 68 7.53 -4.78 -1.23
C SER A 68 7.61 -4.43 0.27
N ILE A 69 6.80 -3.47 0.73
CA ILE A 69 6.75 -3.11 2.15
C ILE A 69 6.33 -4.31 3.00
N LEU A 70 5.30 -5.05 2.60
CA LEU A 70 4.80 -6.21 3.34
C LEU A 70 5.88 -7.30 3.49
N ARG A 71 6.65 -7.59 2.43
CA ARG A 71 7.76 -8.56 2.47
C ARG A 71 8.86 -8.15 3.44
N LYS A 72 9.13 -6.85 3.55
CA LYS A 72 10.14 -6.35 4.48
C LYS A 72 9.64 -6.42 5.94
N LEU A 73 8.33 -6.24 6.18
CA LEU A 73 7.71 -6.34 7.50
C LEU A 73 7.54 -7.79 8.02
N ALA A 74 7.78 -8.80 7.19
CA ALA A 74 7.67 -10.22 7.53
C ALA A 74 8.96 -10.75 8.16
#